data_AF-A0A6G8CGD5-F1
#
_entry.id   AF-A0A6G8CGD5-F1
#
_cell.length_a   1.000
_cell.length_b   1.000
_cell.length_c   1.000
_cell.angle_alpha   90.00
_cell.angle_beta   90.00
_cell.angle_gamma   90.00
#
_symmetry.space_group_name_H-M   'P 1'
#
loop_
_entity.id
_entity.type
_entity.pdbx_description
1 polymer ?
#
loop_
_entity_poly.entity_id
_entity_poly.type
_entity_poly.pdbx_seq_one_letter_code
_entity_poly.pdbx_strand_id
1 'polypeptide(L)'
;MKKLLFSASPLGSRLADVAWLLLRLHIGLSIAVGAGWAKLVSMTTATEAAKLAGGQAALGPPDWFVQQVATLGFTFPSPYMWAWLATWGEFAGGLLIAFGLLTRWSAVQLAFQFFVIAFLWYETPEPVLGMYYQQLLFWCFVLVTVVGGGRYSLDYVLTQHRSRLSELVPTRRVATATAALVLFLTTACLAGGSLKSDLLIEPGKQFALGGGQPGAFRVVARNTGTVSVEIKERPLGGGIFGKATLAPGQRAILRFLPGSTALLLNPSDKKARLDLHVTGDTNLSMGYEVNGKL
;
A
#
# COMPACT_ATOMS: atom_id res chain seq x y z
N MET A 1 -22.10 -6.92 20.45
CA MET A 1 -20.91 -6.28 19.82
C MET A 1 -21.21 -5.49 18.54
N LYS A 2 -22.16 -5.89 17.66
CA LYS A 2 -22.51 -5.15 16.42
C LYS A 2 -22.91 -3.68 16.62
N LYS A 3 -23.43 -3.29 17.80
CA LYS A 3 -23.83 -1.90 18.07
C LYS A 3 -22.65 -0.95 18.25
N LEU A 4 -21.51 -1.39 18.81
CA LEU A 4 -20.39 -0.51 19.17
C LEU A 4 -19.67 0.11 17.98
N LEU A 5 -19.65 -0.55 16.82
CA LEU A 5 -18.80 -0.16 15.70
C LEU A 5 -19.46 0.82 14.73
N PHE A 6 -20.78 0.88 14.71
CA PHE A 6 -21.57 1.78 13.86
C PHE A 6 -22.47 2.73 14.65
N SER A 7 -22.50 2.63 15.99
CA SER A 7 -23.31 3.54 16.79
C SER A 7 -22.64 4.90 16.89
N ALA A 8 -23.32 5.90 16.34
CA ALA A 8 -23.19 7.27 16.79
C ALA A 8 -24.34 7.58 17.77
N SER A 9 -24.03 8.28 18.84
CA SER A 9 -25.00 8.74 19.83
C SER A 9 -24.86 10.25 20.01
N PRO A 10 -25.95 10.98 20.23
CA PRO A 10 -25.88 12.40 20.46
C PRO A 10 -25.18 12.69 21.79
N LEU A 11 -24.44 13.79 21.85
CA LEU A 11 -23.86 14.28 23.10
C LEU A 11 -24.94 14.96 23.96
N GLY A 12 -24.60 15.23 25.23
CA GLY A 12 -25.54 15.74 26.23
C GLY A 12 -26.16 17.11 25.90
N SER A 13 -25.57 17.88 25.00
CA SER A 13 -26.08 19.18 24.56
C SER A 13 -25.84 19.44 23.07
N ARG A 14 -26.65 20.33 22.48
CA ARG A 14 -26.48 20.78 21.08
C ARG A 14 -25.15 21.47 20.86
N LEU A 15 -24.71 22.28 21.82
CA LEU A 15 -23.42 22.94 21.77
C LEU A 15 -22.27 21.93 21.74
N ALA A 16 -22.34 20.87 22.57
CA ALA A 16 -21.35 19.80 22.56
C ALA A 16 -21.33 19.05 21.22
N ASP A 17 -22.50 18.76 20.62
CA ASP A 17 -22.56 18.15 19.29
C ASP A 17 -21.94 19.05 18.19
N VAL A 18 -22.17 20.36 18.24
CA VAL A 18 -21.57 21.32 17.30
C VAL A 18 -20.06 21.41 17.49
N ALA A 19 -19.59 21.54 18.74
CA ALA A 19 -18.16 21.54 19.04
C ALA A 19 -17.48 20.25 18.57
N TRP A 20 -18.14 19.10 18.77
CA TRP A 20 -17.64 17.80 18.32
C TRP A 20 -17.60 17.68 16.79
N LEU A 21 -18.61 18.22 16.08
CA LEU A 21 -18.59 18.32 14.62
C LEU A 21 -17.41 19.16 14.14
N LEU A 22 -17.21 20.35 14.71
CA LEU A 22 -16.13 21.25 14.32
C LEU A 22 -14.76 20.61 14.55
N LEU A 23 -14.56 19.94 15.69
CA LEU A 23 -13.34 19.21 15.97
C LEU A 23 -13.10 18.12 14.92
N ARG A 24 -14.10 17.26 14.63
CA ARG A 24 -13.98 16.19 13.63
C ARG A 24 -13.71 16.73 12.23
N LEU A 25 -14.40 17.79 11.82
CA LEU A 25 -14.15 18.46 10.54
C LEU A 25 -12.72 18.98 10.47
N HIS A 26 -12.26 19.67 11.51
CA HIS A 26 -10.91 20.22 11.55
C HIS A 26 -9.85 19.11 11.44
N ILE A 27 -9.82 18.15 12.38
CA ILE A 27 -8.78 17.11 12.38
C ILE A 27 -8.87 16.19 11.15
N GLY A 28 -10.08 15.88 10.69
CA GLY A 28 -10.32 15.02 9.52
C GLY A 28 -9.85 15.68 8.23
N LEU A 29 -10.24 16.95 8.00
CA LEU A 29 -9.81 17.71 6.83
C LEU A 29 -8.31 18.06 6.89
N SER A 30 -7.78 18.38 8.07
CA SER A 30 -6.34 18.64 8.24
C SER A 30 -5.51 17.45 7.82
N ILE A 31 -5.91 16.22 8.15
CA ILE A 31 -5.18 15.02 7.69
C ILE A 31 -5.48 14.67 6.24
N ALA A 32 -6.74 14.75 5.82
CA ALA A 32 -7.09 14.48 4.44
C ALA A 32 -6.33 15.39 3.48
N VAL A 33 -6.24 16.69 3.78
CA VAL A 33 -5.59 17.67 2.91
C VAL A 33 -4.09 17.76 3.19
N GLY A 34 -3.69 17.92 4.45
CA GLY A 34 -2.30 18.18 4.83
C GLY A 34 -1.37 16.99 4.67
N ALA A 35 -1.86 15.77 4.91
CA ALA A 35 -1.05 14.55 4.81
C ALA A 35 -1.45 13.72 3.59
N GLY A 36 -2.73 13.34 3.51
CA GLY A 36 -3.24 12.43 2.49
C GLY A 36 -3.17 13.01 1.08
N TRP A 37 -3.72 14.19 0.86
CA TRP A 37 -3.77 14.84 -0.45
C TRP A 37 -2.39 15.24 -0.95
N ALA A 38 -1.51 15.77 -0.09
CA ALA A 38 -0.13 16.08 -0.46
C ALA A 38 0.61 14.85 -1.00
N LYS A 39 0.43 13.68 -0.35
CA LYS A 39 0.98 12.41 -0.80
C LYS A 39 0.28 11.90 -2.06
N LEU A 40 -1.04 12.00 -2.14
CA LEU A 40 -1.84 11.55 -3.29
C LEU A 40 -1.57 12.37 -4.55
N VAL A 41 -1.45 13.69 -4.43
CA VAL A 41 -0.99 14.57 -5.51
C VAL A 41 0.41 14.16 -5.91
N SER A 42 1.31 13.87 -4.98
CA SER A 42 2.64 13.37 -5.34
C SER A 42 2.58 12.01 -6.07
N MET A 43 1.55 11.19 -5.87
CA MET A 43 1.32 9.97 -6.68
C MET A 43 0.90 10.29 -8.12
N THR A 44 0.20 11.41 -8.32
CA THR A 44 -0.29 11.85 -9.64
C THR A 44 0.67 12.83 -10.33
N THR A 45 1.50 13.58 -9.61
CA THR A 45 2.39 14.65 -10.12
C THR A 45 3.87 14.30 -10.12
N ALA A 46 4.36 13.35 -9.29
CA ALA A 46 5.70 12.75 -9.48
C ALA A 46 5.80 11.91 -10.77
N THR A 47 4.79 12.06 -11.63
CA THR A 47 4.51 11.32 -12.84
C THR A 47 4.64 12.19 -14.08
N GLU A 48 4.78 13.51 -14.00
CA GLU A 48 4.80 14.34 -15.23
C GLU A 48 6.23 14.80 -15.60
N ALA A 49 7.03 15.36 -14.68
CA ALA A 49 8.35 15.90 -15.07
C ALA A 49 9.47 14.84 -15.25
N ALA A 50 9.51 13.80 -14.40
CA ALA A 50 10.55 12.76 -14.46
C ALA A 50 10.25 11.65 -15.48
N LYS A 51 9.00 11.53 -15.93
CA LYS A 51 8.55 10.46 -16.82
C LYS A 51 8.52 10.87 -18.30
N LEU A 52 8.48 12.17 -18.56
CA LEU A 52 8.81 12.74 -19.88
C LEU A 52 10.28 12.52 -20.29
N ALA A 53 11.15 12.06 -19.38
CA ALA A 53 12.54 11.72 -19.66
C ALA A 53 12.81 10.21 -19.88
N GLY A 54 11.77 9.35 -19.94
CA GLY A 54 11.92 7.96 -20.44
C GLY A 54 11.59 6.82 -19.47
N GLY A 55 10.79 7.05 -18.41
CA GLY A 55 10.37 6.00 -17.47
C GLY A 55 8.84 5.89 -17.38
N GLN A 56 8.29 4.68 -17.60
CA GLN A 56 6.84 4.45 -17.56
C GLN A 56 6.23 4.75 -16.19
N ALA A 57 5.08 5.42 -16.27
CA ALA A 57 4.36 5.98 -15.15
C ALA A 57 3.54 4.99 -14.35
N ALA A 58 4.17 4.27 -13.41
CA ALA A 58 3.41 3.64 -12.34
C ALA A 58 2.85 4.73 -11.40
N LEU A 59 1.53 4.74 -11.21
CA LEU A 59 0.87 5.47 -10.13
C LEU A 59 1.28 4.78 -8.81
N GLY A 60 1.95 5.51 -7.93
CA GLY A 60 2.55 4.92 -6.73
C GLY A 60 2.84 5.97 -5.66
N PRO A 61 2.94 5.56 -4.38
CA PRO A 61 3.28 6.48 -3.29
C PRO A 61 4.67 7.07 -3.53
N PRO A 62 4.96 8.28 -3.02
CA PRO A 62 6.26 8.91 -3.21
C PRO A 62 7.41 8.03 -2.70
N ASP A 63 8.52 7.97 -3.42
CA ASP A 63 9.65 7.08 -3.07
C ASP A 63 10.23 7.38 -1.68
N TRP A 64 10.29 8.66 -1.29
CA TRP A 64 10.74 9.05 0.06
C TRP A 64 9.84 8.42 1.15
N PHE A 65 8.54 8.30 0.89
CA PHE A 65 7.59 7.74 1.85
C PHE A 65 7.71 6.22 1.92
N VAL A 66 7.93 5.58 0.76
CA VAL A 66 8.23 4.15 0.68
C VAL A 66 9.51 3.81 1.44
N GLN A 67 10.55 4.62 1.29
CA GLN A 67 11.80 4.47 2.03
C GLN A 67 11.58 4.65 3.54
N GLN A 68 10.83 5.66 3.97
CA GLN A 68 10.50 5.88 5.38
C GLN A 68 9.79 4.65 5.98
N VAL A 69 8.78 4.14 5.29
CA VAL A 69 8.03 2.92 5.69
C VAL A 69 8.96 1.70 5.74
N ALA A 70 9.88 1.56 4.79
CA ALA A 70 10.87 0.48 4.79
C ALA A 70 11.83 0.57 5.98
N THR A 71 12.34 1.76 6.30
CA THR A 71 13.25 2.01 7.44
C THR A 71 12.57 1.69 8.76
N LEU A 72 11.26 1.91 8.87
CA LEU A 72 10.46 1.53 10.03
C LEU A 72 10.22 0.01 10.18
N GLY A 73 10.72 -0.80 9.25
CA GLY A 73 10.61 -2.26 9.28
C GLY A 73 9.37 -2.83 8.61
N PHE A 74 8.53 -1.99 7.97
CA PHE A 74 7.36 -2.44 7.20
C PHE A 74 7.78 -2.97 5.82
N THR A 75 8.60 -4.02 5.80
CA THR A 75 9.18 -4.59 4.58
C THR A 75 8.38 -5.74 3.99
N PHE A 76 7.54 -6.40 4.79
CA PHE A 76 6.64 -7.47 4.35
C PHE A 76 5.19 -7.05 4.56
N PRO A 77 4.26 -7.26 3.60
CA PRO A 77 4.44 -7.83 2.24
C PRO A 77 5.18 -6.92 1.24
N SER A 78 5.13 -5.60 1.41
CA SER A 78 6.03 -4.65 0.74
C SER A 78 5.97 -3.25 1.34
N PRO A 79 7.08 -2.48 1.35
CA PRO A 79 7.05 -1.07 1.73
C PRO A 79 6.10 -0.25 0.84
N TYR A 80 6.05 -0.55 -0.46
CA TYR A 80 5.15 0.11 -1.41
C TYR A 80 3.67 -0.07 -1.06
N MET A 81 3.27 -1.27 -0.63
CA MET A 81 1.88 -1.54 -0.26
C MET A 81 1.52 -0.84 1.05
N TRP A 82 2.41 -0.89 2.05
CA TRP A 82 2.21 -0.16 3.29
C TRP A 82 2.13 1.35 3.07
N ALA A 83 3.01 1.92 2.26
CA ALA A 83 2.96 3.32 1.87
C ALA A 83 1.66 3.66 1.11
N TRP A 84 1.19 2.78 0.21
CA TRP A 84 -0.07 2.97 -0.49
C TRP A 84 -1.27 3.01 0.46
N LEU A 85 -1.35 2.02 1.36
CA LEU A 85 -2.41 1.93 2.38
C LEU A 85 -2.37 3.12 3.33
N ALA A 86 -1.18 3.59 3.70
CA ALA A 86 -0.99 4.73 4.58
C ALA A 86 -1.42 6.05 3.91
N THR A 87 -1.11 6.25 2.62
CA THR A 87 -1.55 7.44 1.87
C THR A 87 -3.06 7.48 1.72
N TRP A 88 -3.69 6.37 1.33
CA TRP A 88 -5.15 6.30 1.21
C TRP A 88 -5.83 6.34 2.57
N GLY A 89 -5.23 5.75 3.61
CA GLY A 89 -5.70 5.82 4.98
C GLY A 89 -5.75 7.26 5.48
N GLU A 90 -4.70 8.05 5.29
CA GLU A 90 -4.71 9.47 5.62
C GLU A 90 -5.76 10.25 4.82
N PHE A 91 -5.82 10.05 3.51
CA PHE A 91 -6.74 10.80 2.65
C PHE A 91 -8.20 10.42 2.91
N ALA A 92 -8.56 9.16 2.63
CA ALA A 92 -9.92 8.68 2.76
C ALA A 92 -10.35 8.60 4.23
N GLY A 93 -9.48 8.13 5.13
CA GLY A 93 -9.76 8.09 6.56
C GLY A 93 -10.03 9.47 7.13
N GLY A 94 -9.26 10.49 6.72
CA GLY A 94 -9.49 11.89 7.13
C GLY A 94 -10.87 12.41 6.70
N LEU A 95 -11.26 12.16 5.44
CA LEU A 95 -12.60 12.52 4.94
C LEU A 95 -13.72 11.77 5.67
N LEU A 96 -13.52 10.48 5.94
CA LEU A 96 -14.46 9.66 6.69
C LEU A 96 -14.67 10.17 8.12
N ILE A 97 -13.60 10.63 8.79
CA ILE A 97 -13.71 11.30 10.10
C ILE A 97 -14.47 12.62 10.01
N ALA A 98 -14.12 13.45 9.03
CA ALA A 98 -14.73 14.78 8.83
C ALA A 98 -16.26 14.66 8.66
N PHE A 99 -16.71 13.77 7.78
CA PHE A 99 -18.14 13.56 7.53
C PHE A 99 -18.80 12.62 8.57
N GLY A 100 -18.01 11.92 9.38
CA GLY A 100 -18.49 10.97 10.37
C GLY A 100 -19.14 9.74 9.75
N LEU A 101 -18.45 9.10 8.80
CA LEU A 101 -18.82 7.84 8.18
C LEU A 101 -17.81 6.75 8.58
N LEU A 102 -18.27 5.61 9.08
CA LEU A 102 -17.41 4.57 9.67
C LEU A 102 -16.46 5.15 10.72
N THR A 103 -16.92 6.13 11.50
CA THR A 103 -16.09 7.06 12.27
C THR A 103 -15.09 6.33 13.17
N ARG A 104 -15.54 5.29 13.88
CA ARG A 104 -14.69 4.53 14.81
C ARG A 104 -13.62 3.73 14.08
N TRP A 105 -13.95 3.13 12.93
CA TRP A 105 -12.99 2.36 12.13
C TRP A 105 -11.93 3.27 11.51
N SER A 106 -12.36 4.38 10.92
CA SER A 106 -11.46 5.38 10.37
C SER A 106 -10.55 5.97 11.46
N ALA A 107 -11.08 6.18 12.66
CA ALA A 107 -10.31 6.71 13.79
C ALA A 107 -9.26 5.72 14.30
N VAL A 108 -9.60 4.43 14.41
CA VAL A 108 -8.63 3.38 14.80
C VAL A 108 -7.49 3.28 13.79
N GLN A 109 -7.81 3.28 12.49
CA GLN A 109 -6.81 3.21 11.43
C GLN A 109 -5.86 4.42 11.48
N LEU A 110 -6.40 5.64 11.60
CA LEU A 110 -5.58 6.85 11.71
C LEU A 110 -4.79 6.88 13.02
N ALA A 111 -5.38 6.48 14.15
CA ALA A 111 -4.68 6.37 15.42
C ALA A 111 -3.47 5.42 15.31
N PHE A 112 -3.62 4.28 14.63
CA PHE A 112 -2.49 3.38 14.40
C PHE A 112 -1.37 4.04 13.59
N GLN A 113 -1.72 4.74 12.51
CA GLN A 113 -0.73 5.40 11.65
C GLN A 113 0.02 6.52 12.37
N PHE A 114 -0.69 7.34 13.14
CA PHE A 114 -0.10 8.40 13.94
C PHE A 114 0.65 7.87 15.16
N PHE A 115 0.28 6.71 15.69
CA PHE A 115 1.08 6.00 16.69
C PHE A 115 2.45 5.61 16.12
N VAL A 116 2.49 4.99 14.95
CA VAL A 116 3.75 4.59 14.29
C VAL A 116 4.65 5.81 14.08
N ILE A 117 4.10 6.91 13.57
CA ILE A 117 4.91 8.10 13.28
C ILE A 117 5.34 8.82 14.57
N ALA A 118 4.45 8.97 15.56
CA ALA A 118 4.75 9.71 16.78
C ALA A 118 5.70 8.95 17.73
N PHE A 119 5.64 7.62 17.78
CA PHE A 119 6.36 6.82 18.78
C PHE A 119 7.43 5.88 18.22
N LEU A 120 7.32 5.42 16.96
CA LEU A 120 8.29 4.48 16.38
C LEU A 120 9.27 5.14 15.42
N TRP A 121 8.87 6.23 14.78
CA TRP A 121 9.74 6.94 13.83
C TRP A 121 10.53 8.08 14.45
N TYR A 122 9.99 8.74 15.48
CA TYR A 122 10.64 9.88 16.09
C TYR A 122 11.75 9.46 17.06
N GLU A 123 12.93 10.07 16.96
CA GLU A 123 14.13 9.66 17.71
C GLU A 123 14.07 10.05 19.21
N THR A 124 13.29 11.08 19.58
CA THR A 124 13.11 11.52 20.98
C THR A 124 11.63 11.70 21.31
N PRO A 125 10.85 10.61 21.40
CA PRO A 125 9.43 10.70 21.69
C PRO A 125 9.24 11.19 23.13
N GLU A 126 8.72 12.40 23.29
CA GLU A 126 8.37 12.98 24.60
C GLU A 126 6.86 12.90 24.82
N PRO A 127 6.36 11.91 25.58
CA PRO A 127 4.93 11.59 25.55
C PRO A 127 4.01 12.63 26.20
N VAL A 128 4.57 13.60 26.93
CA VAL A 128 3.81 14.51 27.80
C VAL A 128 4.10 15.99 27.52
N LEU A 129 5.35 16.37 27.20
CA LEU A 129 5.77 17.78 27.14
C LEU A 129 6.27 18.21 25.75
N GLY A 130 6.90 17.33 24.98
CA GLY A 130 7.29 17.59 23.59
C GLY A 130 6.13 17.36 22.64
N MET A 131 5.18 18.30 22.61
CA MET A 131 3.99 18.22 21.75
C MET A 131 4.35 18.29 20.27
N TYR A 132 4.65 17.14 19.67
CA TYR A 132 4.74 16.99 18.24
C TYR A 132 3.32 16.93 17.65
N TYR A 133 3.08 17.62 16.54
CA TYR A 133 1.75 17.73 15.90
C TYR A 133 1.09 16.35 15.67
N GLN A 134 1.89 15.34 15.35
CA GLN A 134 1.48 13.97 15.11
C GLN A 134 0.97 13.27 16.37
N GLN A 135 1.55 13.58 17.54
CA GLN A 135 1.12 13.00 18.81
C GLN A 135 -0.21 13.60 19.28
N LEU A 136 -0.41 14.90 19.08
CA LEU A 136 -1.71 15.54 19.34
C LEU A 136 -2.81 14.88 18.50
N LEU A 137 -2.55 14.69 17.20
CA LEU A 137 -3.48 14.03 16.29
C LEU A 137 -3.75 12.58 16.68
N PHE A 138 -2.73 11.84 17.11
CA PHE A 138 -2.92 10.49 17.68
C PHE A 138 -3.96 10.52 18.81
N TRP A 139 -3.80 11.40 19.80
CA TRP A 139 -4.73 11.50 20.92
C TRP A 139 -6.13 11.97 20.50
N CYS A 140 -6.22 12.88 19.51
CA CYS A 140 -7.51 13.24 18.91
C CYS A 140 -8.19 12.02 18.29
N PHE A 141 -7.48 11.17 17.56
CA PHE A 141 -8.07 9.97 16.95
C PHE A 141 -8.41 8.89 17.99
N VAL A 142 -7.66 8.77 19.08
CA VAL A 142 -8.06 7.93 20.23
C VAL A 142 -9.37 8.45 20.82
N LEU A 143 -9.51 9.76 21.02
CA LEU A 143 -10.75 10.36 21.52
C LEU A 143 -11.93 10.08 20.58
N VAL A 144 -11.74 10.25 19.26
CA VAL A 144 -12.79 9.97 18.27
C VAL A 144 -13.13 8.48 18.21
N THR A 145 -12.17 7.59 18.41
CA THR A 145 -12.40 6.15 18.51
C THR A 145 -13.35 5.82 19.66
N VAL A 146 -13.20 6.48 20.81
CA VAL A 146 -14.01 6.26 22.01
C VAL A 146 -15.38 6.93 21.91
N VAL A 147 -15.43 8.20 21.50
CA VAL A 147 -16.68 8.99 21.42
C VAL A 147 -17.53 8.60 20.21
N GLY A 148 -16.92 8.38 19.05
CA GLY A 148 -17.59 8.08 17.79
C GLY A 148 -18.08 9.32 17.02
N GLY A 149 -19.07 9.15 16.15
CA GLY A 149 -19.52 10.20 15.21
C GLY A 149 -20.33 11.36 15.83
N GLY A 150 -21.05 11.15 16.93
CA GLY A 150 -21.95 12.18 17.47
C GLY A 150 -23.20 12.45 16.59
N ARG A 151 -24.06 13.38 17.00
CA ARG A 151 -25.36 13.64 16.33
C ARG A 151 -25.22 14.09 14.87
N TYR A 152 -24.22 14.90 14.55
CA TYR A 152 -23.96 15.43 13.20
C TYR A 152 -22.98 14.55 12.43
N SER A 153 -23.21 13.24 12.40
CA SER A 153 -22.41 12.28 11.62
C SER A 153 -23.30 11.51 10.65
N LEU A 154 -22.72 11.11 9.52
CA LEU A 154 -23.40 10.20 8.60
C LEU A 154 -23.73 8.86 9.27
N ASP A 155 -22.89 8.37 10.19
CA ASP A 155 -23.17 7.19 11.00
C ASP A 155 -24.47 7.33 11.82
N TYR A 156 -24.72 8.51 12.41
CA TYR A 156 -25.95 8.77 13.16
C TYR A 156 -27.18 8.75 12.25
N VAL A 157 -27.10 9.45 11.12
CA VAL A 157 -28.16 9.48 10.11
C VAL A 157 -28.48 8.07 9.61
N LEU A 158 -27.46 7.30 9.22
CA LEU A 158 -27.60 5.93 8.74
C LEU A 158 -28.21 5.01 9.81
N THR A 159 -27.83 5.17 11.08
CA THR A 159 -28.37 4.37 12.19
C THR A 159 -29.83 4.70 12.46
N GLN A 160 -30.22 5.97 12.36
CA GLN A 160 -31.60 6.42 12.55
C GLN A 160 -32.52 6.03 11.37
N HIS A 161 -31.99 5.99 10.14
CA HIS A 161 -32.75 5.50 8.99
C HIS A 161 -32.84 3.96 8.97
N ARG A 162 -31.83 3.25 9.47
CA ARG A 162 -31.86 1.78 9.56
C ARG A 162 -32.96 1.27 10.48
N SER A 163 -33.32 1.97 11.55
CA SER A 163 -34.46 1.58 12.39
C SER A 163 -35.81 1.73 11.68
N ARG A 164 -35.94 2.68 10.73
CA ARG A 164 -37.14 2.82 9.88
C ARG A 164 -37.14 1.83 8.70
N LEU A 165 -35.97 1.56 8.11
CA LEU A 165 -35.83 0.62 6.99
C LEU A 165 -35.86 -0.85 7.43
N SER A 166 -35.49 -1.18 8.67
CA SER A 166 -35.62 -2.53 9.21
C SER A 166 -37.08 -2.96 9.44
N GLU A 167 -38.01 -2.00 9.49
CA GLU A 167 -39.45 -2.29 9.45
C GLU A 167 -39.92 -2.68 8.04
N LEU A 168 -39.19 -2.29 6.99
CA LEU A 168 -39.60 -2.46 5.59
C LEU A 168 -38.84 -3.57 4.85
N VAL A 169 -37.63 -3.96 5.27
CA VAL A 169 -36.80 -4.93 4.52
C VAL A 169 -36.11 -5.94 5.46
N PRO A 170 -36.30 -7.26 5.25
CA PRO A 170 -35.69 -8.28 6.10
C PRO A 170 -34.16 -8.35 5.94
N THR A 171 -33.50 -8.38 7.09
CA THR A 171 -32.06 -8.18 7.36
C THR A 171 -31.08 -9.17 6.71
N ARG A 172 -31.55 -10.24 6.06
CA ARG A 172 -30.68 -11.26 5.45
C ARG A 172 -29.98 -10.80 4.16
N ARG A 173 -30.57 -9.87 3.38
CA ARG A 173 -30.04 -9.49 2.05
C ARG A 173 -28.93 -8.43 2.08
N VAL A 174 -28.83 -7.63 3.15
CA VAL A 174 -27.81 -6.57 3.27
C VAL A 174 -26.48 -7.09 3.83
N ALA A 175 -26.54 -8.11 4.70
CA ALA A 175 -25.36 -8.76 5.27
C ALA A 175 -24.56 -9.54 4.21
N THR A 176 -25.24 -10.11 3.21
CA THR A 176 -24.62 -10.80 2.08
C THR A 176 -23.89 -9.85 1.12
N ALA A 177 -24.42 -8.64 0.89
CA ALA A 177 -23.79 -7.66 0.00
C ALA A 177 -22.53 -7.00 0.61
N THR A 178 -22.54 -6.73 1.91
CA THR A 178 -21.37 -6.16 2.62
C THR A 178 -20.27 -7.20 2.86
N ALA A 179 -20.64 -8.46 3.14
CA ALA A 179 -19.67 -9.56 3.19
C ALA A 179 -19.05 -9.81 1.81
N ALA A 180 -19.83 -9.74 0.73
CA ALA A 180 -19.31 -9.92 -0.63
C ALA A 180 -18.30 -8.82 -1.02
N LEU A 181 -18.52 -7.56 -0.64
CA LEU A 181 -17.62 -6.44 -0.95
C LEU A 181 -16.30 -6.52 -0.16
N VAL A 182 -16.34 -6.94 1.11
CA VAL A 182 -15.14 -7.17 1.94
C VAL A 182 -14.39 -8.42 1.47
N LEU A 183 -15.10 -9.49 1.08
CA LEU A 183 -14.49 -10.70 0.55
C LEU A 183 -13.80 -10.44 -0.80
N PHE A 184 -14.41 -9.66 -1.70
CA PHE A 184 -13.83 -9.27 -3.00
C PHE A 184 -12.52 -8.47 -2.85
N LEU A 185 -12.43 -7.62 -1.82
CA LEU A 185 -11.22 -6.84 -1.52
C LEU A 185 -10.11 -7.68 -0.88
N THR A 186 -10.44 -8.78 -0.21
CA THR A 186 -9.44 -9.69 0.41
C THR A 186 -8.96 -10.82 -0.53
N THR A 187 -9.76 -11.25 -1.50
CA THR A 187 -9.39 -12.35 -2.41
C THR A 187 -8.43 -11.94 -3.53
N ALA A 188 -8.21 -10.64 -3.76
CA ALA A 188 -7.22 -10.17 -4.75
C ALA A 188 -5.75 -10.35 -4.30
N CYS A 189 -5.50 -10.77 -3.06
CA CYS A 189 -4.13 -10.87 -2.51
C CYS A 189 -3.64 -12.30 -2.23
N LEU A 190 -4.41 -13.36 -2.53
CA LEU A 190 -4.07 -14.73 -2.12
C LEU A 190 -3.75 -15.71 -3.25
N ALA A 191 -3.78 -15.30 -4.51
CA ALA A 191 -3.27 -16.11 -5.62
C ALA A 191 -1.79 -15.78 -5.90
N GLY A 192 -0.94 -15.97 -4.88
CA GLY A 192 0.51 -15.76 -5.01
C GLY A 192 1.24 -17.08 -4.90
N GLY A 193 1.63 -17.69 -6.02
CA GLY A 193 2.52 -18.84 -5.99
C GLY A 193 3.93 -18.45 -5.50
N SER A 194 4.73 -19.45 -5.13
CA SER A 194 6.15 -19.29 -4.81
C SER A 194 6.95 -20.30 -5.61
N LEU A 195 8.04 -19.84 -6.23
CA LEU A 195 8.96 -20.65 -7.02
C LEU A 195 10.38 -20.40 -6.52
N LYS A 196 11.14 -21.46 -6.27
CA LYS A 196 12.58 -21.38 -6.04
C LYS A 196 13.31 -22.00 -7.22
N SER A 197 14.37 -21.35 -7.69
CA SER A 197 15.14 -21.81 -8.84
C SER A 197 16.61 -21.53 -8.65
N ASP A 198 17.43 -22.56 -8.87
CA ASP A 198 18.87 -22.42 -9.02
C ASP A 198 19.18 -22.31 -10.52
N LEU A 199 19.29 -21.07 -10.99
CA LEU A 199 19.40 -20.74 -12.39
C LEU A 199 20.87 -20.67 -12.80
N LEU A 200 21.25 -21.52 -13.75
CA LEU A 200 22.52 -21.42 -14.47
C LEU A 200 22.29 -20.68 -15.78
N ILE A 201 23.20 -19.77 -16.15
CA ILE A 201 23.15 -19.02 -17.41
C ILE A 201 24.50 -19.17 -18.12
N GLU A 202 24.49 -19.77 -19.30
CA GLU A 202 25.70 -19.95 -20.13
C GLU A 202 26.34 -18.60 -20.53
N PRO A 203 27.65 -18.58 -20.86
CA PRO A 203 28.35 -17.37 -21.30
C PRO A 203 27.63 -16.64 -22.44
N GLY A 204 27.47 -15.33 -22.31
CA GLY A 204 26.81 -14.48 -23.30
C GLY A 204 25.32 -14.74 -23.51
N LYS A 205 24.67 -15.60 -22.71
CA LYS A 205 23.24 -15.91 -22.85
C LYS A 205 22.36 -15.06 -21.94
N GLN A 206 21.11 -14.92 -22.35
CA GLN A 206 20.05 -14.23 -21.62
C GLN A 206 18.91 -15.20 -21.30
N PHE A 207 18.53 -15.28 -20.04
CA PHE A 207 17.37 -16.01 -19.57
C PHE A 207 16.18 -15.05 -19.42
N ALA A 208 15.03 -15.44 -19.94
CA ALA A 208 13.78 -14.70 -19.87
C ALA A 208 12.80 -15.43 -18.94
N LEU A 209 12.25 -14.70 -17.98
CA LEU A 209 11.29 -15.18 -16.99
C LEU A 209 10.05 -14.29 -17.00
N GLY A 210 8.89 -14.85 -17.39
CA GLY A 210 7.62 -14.13 -17.52
C GLY A 210 7.38 -13.51 -18.90
N GLY A 211 6.32 -12.73 -19.03
CA GLY A 211 5.92 -12.04 -20.27
C GLY A 211 4.46 -12.25 -20.69
N GLY A 212 3.65 -12.95 -19.89
CA GLY A 212 2.25 -13.25 -20.22
C GLY A 212 1.34 -13.43 -19.00
N GLN A 213 1.90 -13.30 -17.79
CA GLN A 213 1.17 -13.43 -16.54
C GLN A 213 0.28 -12.20 -16.28
N PRO A 214 -0.98 -12.36 -15.83
CA PRO A 214 -1.89 -11.25 -15.55
C PRO A 214 -1.52 -10.45 -14.30
N GLY A 215 -0.76 -11.03 -13.37
CA GLY A 215 -0.35 -10.39 -12.12
C GLY A 215 1.12 -9.97 -12.09
N ALA A 216 1.46 -9.11 -11.13
CA ALA A 216 2.85 -8.75 -10.86
C ALA A 216 3.59 -9.89 -10.15
N PHE A 217 4.91 -9.95 -10.30
CA PHE A 217 5.75 -10.90 -9.58
C PHE A 217 7.01 -10.24 -9.03
N ARG A 218 7.55 -10.84 -7.97
CA ARG A 218 8.73 -10.38 -7.24
C ARG A 218 9.79 -11.46 -7.29
N VAL A 219 11.02 -11.08 -7.63
CA VAL A 219 12.19 -11.97 -7.66
C VAL A 219 13.19 -11.50 -6.60
N VAL A 220 13.51 -12.39 -5.67
CA VAL A 220 14.71 -12.26 -4.84
C VAL A 220 15.82 -13.02 -5.56
N ALA A 221 16.82 -12.31 -6.06
CA ALA A 221 17.94 -12.90 -6.77
C ALA A 221 19.21 -12.78 -5.93
N ARG A 222 19.94 -13.87 -5.75
CA ARG A 222 21.28 -13.89 -5.15
C ARG A 222 22.26 -14.48 -6.16
N ASN A 223 23.31 -13.74 -6.47
CA ASN A 223 24.40 -14.24 -7.30
C ASN A 223 25.29 -15.16 -6.48
N THR A 224 25.23 -16.47 -6.79
CA THR A 224 26.06 -17.51 -6.16
C THR A 224 27.21 -17.95 -7.07
N GLY A 225 27.29 -17.37 -8.28
CA GLY A 225 28.37 -17.59 -9.22
C GLY A 225 29.57 -16.67 -8.99
N THR A 226 30.51 -16.71 -9.94
CA THR A 226 31.78 -15.96 -9.89
C THR A 226 31.82 -14.78 -10.85
N VAL A 227 30.75 -14.53 -11.59
CA VAL A 227 30.63 -13.46 -12.59
C VAL A 227 29.41 -12.61 -12.34
N SER A 228 29.44 -11.34 -12.76
CA SER A 228 28.32 -10.42 -12.62
C SER A 228 27.15 -10.80 -13.54
N VAL A 229 25.92 -10.58 -13.08
CA VAL A 229 24.70 -10.80 -13.86
C VAL A 229 23.91 -9.50 -13.96
N GLU A 230 23.57 -9.10 -15.17
CA GLU A 230 22.68 -7.97 -15.42
C GLU A 230 21.22 -8.44 -15.39
N ILE A 231 20.37 -7.68 -14.72
CA ILE A 231 18.93 -7.93 -14.66
C ILE A 231 18.20 -6.72 -15.23
N LYS A 232 17.32 -6.99 -16.20
CA LYS A 232 16.53 -6.00 -16.94
C LYS A 232 15.05 -6.40 -16.92
N GLU A 233 14.16 -5.46 -17.17
CA GLU A 233 12.73 -5.70 -17.36
C GLU A 233 12.35 -5.31 -18.79
N ARG A 234 11.56 -6.18 -19.43
CA ARG A 234 10.85 -5.88 -20.67
C ARG A 234 9.34 -5.87 -20.38
N PRO A 235 8.71 -4.69 -20.24
CA PRO A 235 7.27 -4.58 -20.02
C PRO A 235 6.44 -5.08 -21.20
N LEU A 236 5.15 -5.37 -20.97
CA LEU A 236 4.21 -5.79 -22.03
C LEU A 236 4.10 -4.75 -23.16
N GLY A 237 4.28 -3.46 -22.85
CA GLY A 237 4.31 -2.35 -23.81
C GLY A 237 5.61 -2.20 -24.60
N GLY A 238 6.56 -3.12 -24.44
CA GLY A 238 7.88 -3.07 -25.08
C GLY A 238 8.91 -2.24 -24.31
N GLY A 239 10.11 -2.10 -24.90
CA GLY A 239 11.26 -1.45 -24.28
C GLY A 239 12.02 -2.37 -23.30
N ILE A 240 13.32 -2.16 -23.12
CA ILE A 240 14.15 -2.91 -22.16
C ILE A 240 14.78 -1.93 -21.19
N PHE A 241 14.52 -2.12 -19.90
CA PHE A 241 14.96 -1.23 -18.83
C PHE A 241 15.89 -1.95 -17.86
N GLY A 242 17.05 -1.37 -17.58
CA GLY A 242 17.97 -1.89 -16.56
C GLY A 242 17.37 -1.82 -15.16
N LYS A 243 17.48 -2.91 -14.39
CA LYS A 243 16.97 -2.99 -13.01
C LYS A 243 18.10 -3.09 -11.98
N ALA A 244 19.08 -3.96 -12.23
CA ALA A 244 20.22 -4.17 -11.34
C ALA A 244 21.36 -4.90 -12.06
N THR A 245 22.57 -4.74 -11.55
CA THR A 245 23.71 -5.63 -11.85
C THR A 245 24.15 -6.26 -10.54
N LEU A 246 24.16 -7.59 -10.48
CA LEU A 246 24.57 -8.34 -9.29
C LEU A 246 26.00 -8.82 -9.43
N ALA A 247 26.90 -8.26 -8.65
CA ALA A 247 28.24 -8.80 -8.46
C ALA A 247 28.19 -10.17 -7.73
N PRO A 248 29.24 -11.00 -7.83
CA PRO A 248 29.33 -12.25 -7.06
C PRO A 248 29.02 -12.07 -5.58
N GLY A 249 28.14 -12.92 -5.03
CA GLY A 249 27.70 -12.87 -3.63
C GLY A 249 26.58 -11.86 -3.34
N GLN A 250 26.31 -10.92 -4.24
CA GLN A 250 25.31 -9.87 -4.06
C GLN A 250 23.87 -10.39 -4.17
N ARG A 251 22.96 -9.76 -3.43
CA ARG A 251 21.53 -10.05 -3.45
C ARG A 251 20.72 -8.80 -3.78
N ALA A 252 19.67 -8.95 -4.58
CA ALA A 252 18.68 -7.90 -4.80
C ALA A 252 17.24 -8.44 -4.74
N ILE A 253 16.31 -7.52 -4.50
CA ILE A 253 14.87 -7.77 -4.50
C ILE A 253 14.28 -6.92 -5.62
N LEU A 254 13.74 -7.57 -6.63
CA LEU A 254 13.26 -6.94 -7.86
C LEU A 254 11.76 -7.21 -8.03
N ARG A 255 11.03 -6.23 -8.54
CA ARG A 255 9.60 -6.32 -8.85
C ARG A 255 9.37 -6.08 -10.33
N PHE A 256 8.51 -6.91 -10.89
CA PHE A 256 8.14 -6.92 -12.30
C PHE A 256 6.64 -6.74 -12.42
N LEU A 257 6.21 -5.91 -13.37
CA LEU A 257 4.82 -5.56 -13.59
C LEU A 257 4.04 -6.74 -14.22
N PRO A 258 2.69 -6.70 -14.19
CA PRO A 258 1.87 -7.59 -14.99
C PRO A 258 2.33 -7.66 -16.46
N GLY A 259 2.36 -8.86 -17.03
CA GLY A 259 2.78 -9.12 -18.41
C GLY A 259 4.25 -8.83 -18.72
N SER A 260 5.08 -8.47 -17.74
CA SER A 260 6.49 -8.12 -17.96
C SER A 260 7.40 -9.34 -17.93
N THR A 261 8.50 -9.29 -18.68
CA THR A 261 9.56 -10.31 -18.68
C THR A 261 10.77 -9.79 -17.90
N ALA A 262 11.25 -10.59 -16.94
CA ALA A 262 12.55 -10.41 -16.32
C ALA A 262 13.64 -11.02 -17.22
N LEU A 263 14.59 -10.21 -17.65
CA LEU A 263 15.70 -10.60 -18.51
C LEU A 263 16.98 -10.65 -17.66
N LEU A 264 17.55 -11.83 -17.49
CA LEU A 264 18.78 -12.06 -16.75
C LEU A 264 19.90 -12.39 -17.74
N LEU A 265 20.81 -11.46 -17.93
CA LEU A 265 21.89 -11.54 -18.90
C LEU A 265 23.22 -11.83 -18.20
N ASN A 266 23.91 -12.87 -18.68
CA ASN A 266 25.30 -13.12 -18.35
C ASN A 266 26.21 -12.50 -19.43
N PRO A 267 26.82 -11.32 -19.19
CA PRO A 267 27.68 -10.68 -20.17
C PRO A 267 29.09 -11.30 -20.24
N SER A 268 29.42 -12.24 -19.36
CA SER A 268 30.79 -12.78 -19.23
C SER A 268 31.05 -13.99 -20.13
N ASP A 269 32.32 -14.41 -20.14
CA ASP A 269 32.85 -15.61 -20.81
C ASP A 269 32.74 -16.89 -19.94
N LYS A 270 32.25 -16.79 -18.70
CA LYS A 270 32.07 -17.91 -17.76
C LYS A 270 30.60 -18.11 -17.41
N LYS A 271 30.24 -19.28 -16.90
CA LYS A 271 28.86 -19.56 -16.47
C LYS A 271 28.48 -18.70 -15.27
N ALA A 272 27.30 -18.11 -15.32
CA ALA A 272 26.69 -17.46 -14.17
C ALA A 272 25.75 -18.42 -13.42
N ARG A 273 25.59 -18.19 -12.12
CA ARG A 273 24.66 -18.94 -11.26
C ARG A 273 23.91 -18.00 -10.32
N LEU A 274 22.60 -18.15 -10.28
CA LEU A 274 21.69 -17.34 -9.47
C LEU A 274 20.75 -18.24 -8.68
N ASP A 275 20.66 -17.99 -7.37
CA ASP A 275 19.58 -18.50 -6.55
C ASP A 275 18.42 -17.50 -6.58
N LEU A 276 17.28 -17.93 -7.11
CA LEU A 276 16.08 -17.13 -7.32
C LEU A 276 14.95 -17.62 -6.41
N HIS A 277 14.32 -16.70 -5.70
CA HIS A 277 13.04 -16.94 -5.04
C HIS A 277 12.01 -15.96 -5.59
N VAL A 278 11.05 -16.51 -6.34
CA VAL A 278 9.98 -15.77 -7.00
C VAL A 278 8.67 -15.92 -6.24
N THR A 279 7.94 -14.82 -6.06
CA THR A 279 6.65 -14.76 -5.35
C THR A 279 5.67 -13.84 -6.07
N GLY A 280 4.37 -14.12 -6.00
CA GLY A 280 3.33 -13.35 -6.69
C GLY A 280 2.68 -14.20 -7.78
N ASP A 281 2.42 -13.63 -8.95
CA ASP A 281 1.96 -14.43 -10.08
C ASP A 281 3.11 -15.27 -10.65
N THR A 282 3.14 -16.56 -10.32
CA THR A 282 4.18 -17.49 -10.77
C THR A 282 3.79 -18.27 -12.02
N ASN A 283 2.71 -17.91 -12.71
CA ASN A 283 2.39 -18.47 -14.03
C ASN A 283 3.32 -17.87 -15.12
N LEU A 284 4.62 -18.08 -14.93
CA LEU A 284 5.69 -17.43 -15.69
C LEU A 284 6.21 -18.39 -16.76
N SER A 285 6.33 -17.90 -17.98
CA SER A 285 7.13 -18.56 -19.01
C SER A 285 8.62 -18.50 -18.66
N MET A 286 9.37 -19.52 -19.07
CA MET A 286 10.81 -19.60 -18.85
C MET A 286 11.50 -20.03 -20.15
N GLY A 287 12.56 -19.33 -20.53
CA GLY A 287 13.30 -19.67 -21.75
C GLY A 287 14.57 -18.86 -21.93
N TYR A 288 15.36 -19.25 -22.92
CA TYR A 288 16.54 -18.50 -23.33
C TYR A 288 16.21 -17.63 -24.54
N GLU A 289 16.67 -16.39 -24.50
CA GLU A 289 16.55 -15.45 -25.62
C GLU A 289 17.93 -15.01 -26.10
N VAL A 290 17.99 -14.58 -27.36
CA VAL A 290 19.19 -13.98 -27.94
C VAL A 290 19.31 -12.56 -27.40
N ASN A 291 20.48 -12.22 -26.87
CA ASN A 291 20.78 -10.87 -26.40
C ASN A 291 20.54 -9.86 -27.54
N GLY A 292 19.67 -8.87 -27.34
CA GLY A 292 19.39 -7.81 -28.33
C GLY A 292 18.18 -8.01 -29.26
N LYS A 293 17.27 -8.97 -29.01
CA LYS A 293 15.95 -8.96 -29.69
C LYS A 293 15.09 -7.81 -29.15
N LEU A 294 14.94 -6.77 -29.97
CA LEU A 294 13.90 -5.74 -29.89
C LEU A 294 12.52 -6.37 -30.12
#